data_AF-A0A9D8JS46-F1
#
_entry.id   AF-A0A9D8JS46-F1
#
_cell.length_a   1.000
_cell.length_b   1.000
_cell.length_c   1.000
_cell.angle_alpha   90.00
_cell.angle_beta   90.00
_cell.angle_gamma   90.00
#
_symmetry.space_group_name_H-M   'P 1'
#
loop_
_entity.id
_entity.type
_entity.pdbx_description
1 polymer ?
#
loop_
_entity_poly.entity_id
_entity_poly.type
_entity_poly.pdbx_seq_one_letter_code
_entity_poly.pdbx_strand_id
1 'polypeptide(L)'
;MSLILASIVAVSIQAVMGFSSGIWDPDEVEMYLNTPPLARLSTSLIGGTIAGFIIAAFVGLVQWSTLKQKARTVILSMLGVTAGAALCCAASAAGPSQVEGELSINLRLGIVSGGIAGALAGLYQWALLRKRLNGVGAWIPITVACWAAGNAITYGLTRTQNSETLAEWLQFLLAATASGAVLGAGQWLLLRRNLKRALWWIPGSALAWALAVPLSNLMPLLSFPPGAIGGVVMGGVLVWILKD
;
A
#
# COMPACT_ATOMS: atom_id res chain seq x y z
N MET A 1 -1.31 20.90 7.34
CA MET A 1 -1.88 20.73 5.99
C MET A 1 -1.28 19.53 5.23
N SER A 2 0.04 19.30 5.26
CA SER A 2 0.69 18.11 4.65
C SER A 2 0.24 16.75 5.21
N LEU A 3 -0.14 16.69 6.49
CA LEU A 3 -0.64 15.48 7.16
C LEU A 3 -2.02 15.03 6.64
N ILE A 4 -2.93 15.96 6.37
CA ILE A 4 -4.28 15.66 5.84
C ILE A 4 -4.17 15.06 4.44
N LEU A 5 -3.23 15.55 3.62
CA LEU A 5 -2.94 14.97 2.31
C LEU A 5 -2.41 13.54 2.39
N ALA A 6 -1.50 13.29 3.32
CA ALA A 6 -0.91 11.97 3.50
C ALA A 6 -1.98 10.94 3.92
N SER A 7 -2.88 11.34 4.82
CA SER A 7 -4.02 10.51 5.23
C SER A 7 -4.94 10.20 4.05
N ILE A 8 -5.32 11.21 3.27
CA ILE A 8 -6.19 11.07 2.09
C ILE A 8 -5.61 10.12 1.03
N VAL A 9 -4.31 10.20 0.73
CA VAL A 9 -3.69 9.31 -0.27
C VAL A 9 -3.64 7.87 0.24
N ALA A 10 -3.33 7.68 1.53
CA ALA A 10 -3.28 6.36 2.15
C ALA A 10 -4.67 5.70 2.24
N VAL A 11 -5.72 6.50 2.47
CA VAL A 11 -7.13 6.11 2.36
C VAL A 11 -7.42 5.53 0.97
N SER A 12 -6.98 6.23 -0.07
CA SER A 12 -7.28 5.85 -1.44
C SER A 12 -6.55 4.57 -1.88
N ILE A 13 -5.28 4.40 -1.51
CA ILE A 13 -4.52 3.17 -1.80
C ILE A 13 -5.20 1.95 -1.16
N GLN A 14 -5.68 2.09 0.07
CA GLN A 14 -6.40 1.03 0.77
C GLN A 14 -7.77 0.73 0.18
N ALA A 15 -8.47 1.72 -0.38
CA ALA A 15 -9.71 1.50 -1.12
C ALA A 15 -9.49 0.63 -2.38
N VAL A 16 -8.34 0.75 -3.07
CA VAL A 16 -7.99 -0.17 -4.17
C VAL A 16 -7.81 -1.59 -3.66
N MET A 17 -7.09 -1.74 -2.54
CA MET A 17 -6.81 -3.05 -1.96
C MET A 17 -8.11 -3.71 -1.45
N GLY A 18 -9.02 -2.94 -0.85
CA GLY A 18 -10.36 -3.38 -0.45
C GLY A 18 -11.22 -3.85 -1.64
N PHE A 19 -11.10 -3.18 -2.79
CA PHE A 19 -11.80 -3.62 -4.01
C PHE A 19 -11.22 -4.93 -4.56
N SER A 20 -9.92 -5.19 -4.37
CA SER A 20 -9.29 -6.46 -4.73
C SER A 20 -9.59 -7.61 -3.75
N SER A 21 -9.92 -7.28 -2.49
CA SER A 21 -10.29 -8.28 -1.47
C SER A 21 -11.77 -8.68 -1.49
N GLY A 22 -12.62 -7.98 -2.26
CA GLY A 22 -14.01 -8.37 -2.47
C GLY A 22 -14.22 -9.58 -3.40
N ILE A 23 -13.16 -10.04 -4.09
CA ILE A 23 -13.19 -11.14 -5.08
C ILE A 23 -12.81 -12.49 -4.41
N TRP A 24 -13.12 -12.69 -3.13
CA TRP A 24 -12.62 -13.82 -2.33
C TRP A 24 -13.72 -14.71 -1.77
N ASP A 25 -14.92 -14.69 -2.34
CA ASP A 25 -15.85 -15.79 -2.19
C ASP A 25 -15.31 -16.99 -2.99
N PRO A 26 -15.09 -18.17 -2.38
CA PRO A 26 -14.64 -19.37 -3.10
C PRO A 26 -15.48 -19.68 -4.35
N ASP A 27 -16.78 -19.41 -4.29
CA ASP A 27 -17.71 -19.65 -5.40
C ASP A 27 -17.49 -18.63 -6.52
N GLU A 28 -17.17 -17.37 -6.18
CA GLU A 28 -16.77 -16.36 -7.15
C GLU A 28 -15.41 -16.66 -7.76
N VAL A 29 -14.47 -17.23 -7.00
CA VAL A 29 -13.16 -17.66 -7.51
C VAL A 29 -13.33 -18.79 -8.52
N GLU A 30 -14.18 -19.77 -8.26
CA GLU A 30 -14.46 -20.85 -9.22
C GLU A 30 -15.14 -20.32 -10.49
N MET A 31 -16.12 -19.42 -10.34
CA MET A 31 -16.74 -18.73 -11.47
C MET A 31 -15.72 -17.89 -12.27
N TYR A 32 -14.79 -17.22 -11.58
CA TYR A 32 -13.73 -16.43 -12.19
C TYR A 32 -12.71 -17.32 -12.90
N LEU A 33 -12.29 -18.45 -12.31
CA LEU A 33 -11.36 -19.38 -12.96
C LEU A 33 -11.95 -20.01 -14.22
N ASN A 34 -13.27 -20.21 -14.24
CA ASN A 34 -14.01 -20.71 -15.40
C ASN A 34 -14.22 -19.65 -16.50
N THR A 35 -13.95 -18.36 -16.25
CA THR A 35 -14.03 -17.36 -17.32
C THR A 35 -12.79 -17.41 -18.24
N PRO A 36 -12.99 -17.21 -19.56
CA PRO A 36 -11.88 -17.14 -20.51
C PRO A 36 -10.81 -16.13 -20.06
N PRO A 37 -9.51 -16.40 -20.23
CA PRO A 37 -8.43 -15.51 -19.78
C PRO A 37 -8.57 -14.05 -20.26
N LEU A 38 -9.05 -13.85 -21.50
CA LEU A 38 -9.32 -12.51 -22.04
C LEU A 38 -10.45 -11.77 -21.30
N ALA A 39 -11.49 -12.49 -20.87
CA ALA A 39 -12.60 -11.90 -20.12
C ALA A 39 -12.16 -11.54 -18.68
N ARG A 40 -11.34 -12.38 -18.03
CA ARG A 40 -10.72 -12.08 -16.74
C ARG A 40 -9.82 -10.85 -16.80
N LEU A 41 -8.99 -10.78 -17.85
CA LEU A 41 -8.09 -9.64 -18.06
C LEU A 41 -8.89 -8.35 -18.28
N SER A 42 -9.96 -8.39 -19.07
CA SER A 42 -10.76 -7.20 -19.36
C SER A 42 -11.54 -6.70 -18.13
N THR A 43 -12.19 -7.59 -17.37
CA THR A 43 -12.93 -7.20 -16.16
C THR A 43 -12.00 -6.62 -15.10
N SER A 44 -10.85 -7.27 -14.87
CA SER A 44 -9.84 -6.76 -13.95
C SER A 44 -9.23 -5.44 -14.42
N LEU A 45 -8.87 -5.29 -15.70
CA LEU A 45 -8.34 -4.03 -16.25
C LEU A 45 -9.35 -2.88 -16.12
N ILE A 46 -10.61 -3.10 -16.43
CA ILE A 46 -11.67 -2.08 -16.34
C ILE A 46 -11.83 -1.66 -14.87
N GLY A 47 -11.97 -2.61 -13.95
CA GLY A 47 -12.10 -2.33 -12.51
C GLY A 47 -10.89 -1.56 -11.96
N GLY A 48 -9.67 -2.03 -12.28
CA GLY A 48 -8.42 -1.38 -11.86
C GLY A 48 -8.25 0.02 -12.43
N THR A 49 -8.63 0.23 -13.69
CA THR A 49 -8.54 1.55 -14.34
C THR A 49 -9.53 2.53 -13.74
N ILE A 50 -10.77 2.12 -13.50
CA ILE A 50 -11.81 2.97 -12.89
C ILE A 50 -11.39 3.33 -11.46
N ALA A 51 -11.03 2.35 -10.64
CA ALA A 51 -10.59 2.59 -9.26
C ALA A 51 -9.35 3.49 -9.24
N GLY A 52 -8.35 3.19 -10.07
CA GLY A 52 -7.14 3.98 -10.23
C GLY A 52 -7.45 5.42 -10.65
N PHE A 53 -8.38 5.64 -11.58
CA PHE A 53 -8.78 6.97 -12.04
C PHE A 53 -9.49 7.78 -10.95
N ILE A 54 -10.40 7.17 -10.19
CA ILE A 54 -11.10 7.85 -9.08
C ILE A 54 -10.09 8.34 -8.05
N ILE A 55 -9.12 7.50 -7.71
CA ILE A 55 -8.09 7.82 -6.73
C ILE A 55 -7.16 8.88 -7.27
N ALA A 56 -6.69 8.70 -8.50
CA ALA A 56 -5.91 9.68 -9.23
C ALA A 56 -6.61 11.04 -9.18
N ALA A 57 -7.89 11.12 -9.53
CA ALA A 57 -8.66 12.35 -9.52
C ALA A 57 -8.71 12.98 -8.12
N PHE A 58 -8.92 12.18 -7.08
CA PHE A 58 -8.93 12.67 -5.71
C PHE A 58 -7.56 13.21 -5.28
N VAL A 59 -6.50 12.42 -5.48
CA VAL A 59 -5.11 12.82 -5.20
C VAL A 59 -4.74 14.08 -5.97
N GLY A 60 -5.13 14.15 -7.25
CA GLY A 60 -4.88 15.28 -8.13
C GLY A 60 -5.61 16.54 -7.71
N LEU A 61 -6.89 16.44 -7.37
CA LEU A 61 -7.71 17.53 -6.82
C LEU A 61 -7.09 18.10 -5.55
N VAL A 62 -6.61 17.21 -4.68
CA VAL A 62 -6.02 17.61 -3.41
C VAL A 62 -4.65 18.25 -3.62
N GLN A 63 -3.80 17.69 -4.49
CA GLN A 63 -2.52 18.31 -4.87
C GLN A 63 -2.72 19.68 -5.52
N TRP A 64 -3.74 19.83 -6.37
CA TRP A 64 -4.09 21.10 -7.00
C TRP A 64 -4.51 22.13 -5.96
N SER A 65 -5.45 21.78 -5.08
CA SER A 65 -6.06 22.72 -4.13
C SER A 65 -5.11 23.16 -3.01
N THR A 66 -4.25 22.27 -2.52
CA THR A 66 -3.40 22.56 -1.35
C THR A 66 -1.96 22.94 -1.69
N LEU A 67 -1.39 22.43 -2.78
CA LEU A 67 0.03 22.62 -3.08
C LEU A 67 0.29 23.62 -4.20
N LYS A 68 -0.76 24.20 -4.82
CA LYS A 68 -0.67 25.04 -6.03
C LYS A 68 0.25 24.43 -7.09
N GLN A 69 0.24 23.10 -7.18
CA GLN A 69 1.07 22.36 -8.13
C GLN A 69 0.64 22.70 -9.56
N LYS A 70 1.61 22.72 -10.48
CA LYS A 70 1.30 22.90 -11.90
C LYS A 70 0.42 21.74 -12.38
N ALA A 71 -0.56 22.03 -13.24
CA ALA A 71 -1.47 21.06 -13.83
C ALA A 71 -0.77 19.80 -14.35
N ARG A 72 0.39 19.99 -14.99
CA ARG A 72 1.22 18.90 -15.52
C ARG A 72 1.63 17.88 -14.44
N THR A 73 2.03 18.33 -13.26
CA THR A 73 2.44 17.43 -12.17
C THR A 73 1.26 16.61 -11.65
N VAL A 74 0.11 17.27 -11.52
CA VAL A 74 -1.14 16.63 -11.12
C VAL A 74 -1.53 15.54 -12.12
N ILE A 75 -1.58 15.88 -13.41
CA ILE A 75 -1.92 14.93 -14.49
C ILE A 75 -0.95 13.75 -14.53
N LEU A 76 0.36 13.99 -14.39
CA LEU A 76 1.36 12.91 -14.39
C LEU A 76 1.17 11.97 -13.18
N SER A 77 0.84 12.51 -12.01
CA SER A 77 0.55 11.68 -10.83
C SER A 77 -0.73 10.87 -11.02
N MET A 78 -1.74 11.47 -11.65
CA MET A 78 -3.00 10.80 -11.98
C MET A 78 -2.78 9.62 -12.91
N LEU A 79 -2.06 9.84 -14.01
CA LEU A 79 -1.71 8.79 -14.96
C LEU A 79 -0.89 7.68 -14.31
N GLY A 80 0.06 8.02 -13.44
CA GLY A 80 0.87 7.04 -12.72
C GLY A 80 0.03 6.15 -11.80
N VAL A 81 -0.90 6.73 -11.05
CA VAL A 81 -1.83 5.99 -10.16
C VAL A 81 -2.74 5.08 -10.97
N THR A 82 -3.36 5.59 -12.03
CA THR A 82 -4.28 4.81 -12.88
C THR A 82 -3.54 3.67 -13.57
N ALA A 83 -2.38 3.93 -14.16
CA ALA A 83 -1.58 2.90 -14.81
C ALA A 83 -1.11 1.82 -13.81
N GLY A 84 -0.71 2.23 -12.60
CA GLY A 84 -0.33 1.30 -11.53
C GLY A 84 -1.48 0.39 -11.13
N ALA A 85 -2.68 0.93 -10.92
CA ALA A 85 -3.87 0.15 -10.58
C ALA A 85 -4.28 -0.81 -11.72
N ALA A 86 -4.24 -0.35 -12.97
CA ALA A 86 -4.52 -1.19 -14.14
C ALA A 86 -3.52 -2.35 -14.28
N LEU A 87 -2.22 -2.08 -14.11
CA LEU A 87 -1.16 -3.11 -14.10
C LEU A 87 -1.36 -4.11 -12.97
N CYS A 88 -1.77 -3.64 -11.79
CA CYS A 88 -2.10 -4.47 -10.63
C CYS A 88 -3.16 -5.50 -10.99
N CYS A 89 -4.28 -5.02 -11.55
CA CYS A 89 -5.39 -5.88 -11.90
C CYS A 89 -5.08 -6.79 -13.09
N ALA A 90 -4.28 -6.33 -14.06
CA ALA A 90 -3.80 -7.16 -15.16
C ALA A 90 -2.88 -8.29 -14.68
N ALA A 91 -1.98 -8.01 -13.74
CA ALA A 91 -1.09 -9.00 -13.15
C ALA A 91 -1.89 -10.05 -12.35
N SER A 92 -2.94 -9.63 -11.62
CA SER A 92 -3.84 -10.57 -10.94
C SER A 92 -4.63 -11.45 -11.93
N ALA A 93 -5.05 -10.90 -13.07
CA ALA A 93 -5.77 -11.64 -14.10
C ALA A 93 -4.90 -12.62 -14.89
N ALA A 94 -3.59 -12.38 -14.96
CA ALA A 94 -2.61 -13.28 -15.58
C ALA A 94 -2.23 -14.47 -14.67
N GLY A 95 -3.06 -14.79 -13.67
CA GLY A 95 -2.84 -15.84 -12.69
C GLY A 95 -2.53 -17.22 -13.32
N PRO A 96 -1.88 -18.11 -12.56
CA PRO A 96 -1.37 -19.38 -13.05
C PRO A 96 -2.48 -20.26 -13.64
N SER A 97 -2.16 -20.97 -14.72
CA SER A 97 -3.05 -21.88 -15.43
C SER A 97 -3.19 -23.26 -14.75
N GLN A 98 -2.50 -23.49 -13.63
CA GLN A 98 -2.54 -24.71 -12.83
C GLN A 98 -2.85 -24.40 -11.37
N VAL A 99 -3.41 -25.38 -10.65
CA VAL A 99 -3.73 -25.31 -9.22
C VAL A 99 -2.42 -25.20 -8.43
N GLU A 100 -1.92 -23.98 -8.26
CA GLU A 100 -0.83 -23.73 -7.33
C GLU A 100 -1.35 -23.80 -5.89
N GLY A 101 -0.48 -24.16 -4.95
CA GLY A 101 -0.85 -24.18 -3.54
C GLY A 101 -1.19 -22.77 -3.04
N GLU A 102 -2.15 -22.67 -2.13
CA GLU A 102 -2.64 -21.42 -1.52
C GLU A 102 -1.53 -20.43 -1.11
N LEU A 103 -0.41 -20.95 -0.59
CA LEU A 103 0.75 -20.15 -0.20
C LEU A 103 1.37 -19.38 -1.38
N SER A 104 1.50 -19.98 -2.56
CA SER A 104 2.11 -19.29 -3.71
C SER A 104 1.20 -18.18 -4.23
N ILE A 105 -0.11 -18.41 -4.23
CA ILE A 105 -1.13 -17.42 -4.59
C ILE A 105 -1.03 -16.21 -3.65
N ASN A 106 -1.04 -16.45 -2.34
CA ASN A 106 -0.94 -15.40 -1.33
C ASN A 106 0.37 -14.61 -1.42
N LEU A 107 1.50 -15.30 -1.63
CA LEU A 107 2.79 -14.63 -1.82
C LEU A 107 2.80 -13.72 -3.04
N ARG A 108 2.29 -14.19 -4.20
CA ARG A 108 2.23 -13.37 -5.42
C ARG A 108 1.35 -12.16 -5.24
N LEU A 109 0.20 -12.32 -4.62
CA LEU A 109 -0.70 -11.22 -4.32
C LEU A 109 -0.06 -10.21 -3.38
N GLY A 110 0.61 -10.67 -2.33
CA GLY A 110 1.37 -9.82 -1.43
C GLY A 110 2.45 -9.02 -2.17
N ILE A 111 3.23 -9.68 -3.04
CA ILE A 111 4.28 -9.03 -3.84
C ILE A 111 3.68 -7.97 -4.78
N VAL A 112 2.64 -8.32 -5.53
CA VAL A 112 2.01 -7.41 -6.51
C VAL A 112 1.38 -6.22 -5.80
N SER A 113 0.46 -6.48 -4.85
CA SER A 113 -0.22 -5.42 -4.08
C SER A 113 0.77 -4.51 -3.35
N GLY A 114 1.79 -5.10 -2.72
CA GLY A 114 2.86 -4.36 -2.05
C GLY A 114 3.71 -3.56 -3.03
N GLY A 115 4.02 -4.11 -4.20
CA GLY A 115 4.75 -3.40 -5.24
C GLY A 115 4.02 -2.13 -5.70
N ILE A 116 2.71 -2.22 -5.98
CA ILE A 116 1.89 -1.07 -6.37
C ILE A 116 1.77 -0.07 -5.22
N ALA A 117 1.34 -0.51 -4.03
CA ALA A 117 1.16 0.37 -2.88
C ALA A 117 2.48 1.07 -2.51
N GLY A 118 3.59 0.34 -2.54
CA GLY A 118 4.93 0.86 -2.32
C GLY A 118 5.39 1.85 -3.39
N ALA A 119 5.02 1.66 -4.66
CA ALA A 119 5.32 2.62 -5.72
C ALA A 119 4.61 3.95 -5.49
N LEU A 120 3.30 3.89 -5.18
CA LEU A 120 2.49 5.08 -4.92
C LEU A 120 2.96 5.83 -3.66
N ALA A 121 3.13 5.11 -2.56
CA ALA A 121 3.65 5.67 -1.31
C ALA A 121 5.07 6.22 -1.49
N GLY A 122 5.94 5.48 -2.18
CA GLY A 122 7.32 5.86 -2.47
C GLY A 122 7.42 7.11 -3.32
N LEU A 123 6.61 7.24 -4.38
CA LEU A 123 6.54 8.44 -5.22
C LEU A 123 6.11 9.67 -4.42
N TYR A 124 5.09 9.52 -3.59
CA TYR A 124 4.58 10.62 -2.75
C TYR A 124 5.62 11.06 -1.71
N GLN A 125 6.17 10.11 -0.96
CA GLN A 125 7.22 10.37 0.04
C GLN A 125 8.46 10.98 -0.61
N TRP A 126 8.89 10.45 -1.76
CA TRP A 126 10.00 11.02 -2.52
C TRP A 126 9.75 12.47 -2.92
N ALA A 127 8.55 12.81 -3.41
CA ALA A 127 8.22 14.18 -3.81
C ALA A 127 8.27 15.17 -2.62
N LEU A 128 7.95 14.71 -1.42
CA LEU A 128 8.09 15.49 -0.18
C LEU A 128 9.56 15.61 0.25
N LEU A 129 10.29 14.49 0.27
CA LEU A 129 11.65 14.40 0.79
C LEU A 129 12.69 15.05 -0.12
N ARG A 130 12.51 15.01 -1.46
CA ARG A 130 13.46 15.61 -2.43
C ARG A 130 13.64 17.12 -2.27
N LYS A 131 12.74 17.79 -1.55
CA LYS A 131 12.85 19.23 -1.25
C LYS A 131 13.77 19.53 -0.07
N ARG A 132 14.05 18.52 0.77
CA ARG A 132 14.78 18.68 2.03
C ARG A 132 16.04 17.83 2.10
N LEU A 133 16.08 16.69 1.42
CA LEU A 133 17.14 15.71 1.50
C LEU A 133 17.78 15.48 0.13
N ASN A 134 19.11 15.48 0.09
CA ASN A 134 19.88 15.11 -1.09
C ASN A 134 20.02 13.58 -1.19
N GLY A 135 20.13 13.07 -2.42
CA GLY A 135 20.38 11.64 -2.65
C GLY A 135 19.20 10.70 -2.38
N VAL A 136 17.96 11.21 -2.33
CA VAL A 136 16.74 10.39 -2.13
C VAL A 136 16.25 9.68 -3.40
N GLY A 137 17.03 9.62 -4.48
CA GLY A 137 16.62 8.98 -5.73
C GLY A 137 16.27 7.49 -5.59
N ALA A 138 16.94 6.79 -4.68
CA ALA A 138 16.67 5.38 -4.38
C ALA A 138 15.44 5.15 -3.49
N TRP A 139 14.72 6.20 -3.06
CA TRP A 139 13.58 6.08 -2.14
C TRP A 139 12.44 5.24 -2.72
N ILE A 140 12.10 5.48 -3.99
CA ILE A 140 11.01 4.80 -4.67
C ILE A 140 11.30 3.29 -4.79
N PRO A 141 12.41 2.83 -5.42
CA PRO A 141 12.64 1.39 -5.58
C PRO A 141 12.80 0.66 -4.24
N ILE A 142 13.39 1.29 -3.22
CA ILE A 142 13.47 0.69 -1.87
C ILE A 142 12.08 0.56 -1.24
N THR A 143 11.23 1.58 -1.35
CA THR A 143 9.87 1.53 -0.82
C THR A 143 9.05 0.45 -1.53
N VAL A 144 9.15 0.35 -2.87
CA VAL A 144 8.51 -0.73 -3.65
C VAL A 144 8.95 -2.10 -3.17
N ALA A 145 10.26 -2.35 -3.09
CA ALA A 145 10.80 -3.64 -2.70
C ALA A 145 10.38 -4.03 -1.27
N CYS A 146 10.46 -3.09 -0.32
CA CYS A 146 10.11 -3.37 1.07
C CYS A 146 8.61 -3.57 1.28
N TRP A 147 7.75 -2.82 0.56
CA TRP A 147 6.31 -3.06 0.62
C TRP A 147 5.94 -4.41 -0.01
N ALA A 148 6.52 -4.76 -1.15
CA ALA A 148 6.31 -6.07 -1.77
C ALA A 148 6.73 -7.20 -0.82
N ALA A 149 7.89 -7.08 -0.18
CA ALA A 149 8.36 -8.05 0.80
C ALA A 149 7.48 -8.11 2.06
N GLY A 150 7.10 -6.97 2.63
CA GLY A 150 6.23 -6.91 3.81
C GLY A 150 4.85 -7.51 3.55
N ASN A 151 4.22 -7.15 2.43
CA ASN A 151 2.93 -7.75 2.08
C ASN A 151 3.08 -9.25 1.78
N ALA A 152 4.15 -9.70 1.11
CA ALA A 152 4.39 -11.13 0.95
C ALA A 152 4.47 -11.86 2.31
N ILE A 153 5.16 -11.28 3.29
CA ILE A 153 5.21 -11.81 4.66
C ILE A 153 3.81 -11.85 5.29
N THR A 154 3.06 -10.75 5.19
CA THR A 154 1.71 -10.66 5.76
C THR A 154 0.80 -11.72 5.15
N TYR A 155 0.59 -11.70 3.84
CA TYR A 155 -0.29 -12.65 3.15
C TYR A 155 0.20 -14.10 3.26
N GLY A 156 1.50 -14.34 3.27
CA GLY A 156 2.06 -15.69 3.42
C GLY A 156 1.87 -16.27 4.83
N LEU A 157 1.91 -15.42 5.86
CA LEU A 157 1.73 -15.85 7.25
C LEU A 157 0.26 -15.89 7.66
N THR A 158 -0.62 -15.13 7.03
CA THR A 158 -2.03 -15.03 7.41
C THR A 158 -2.86 -15.89 6.48
N ARG A 159 -2.82 -17.21 6.70
CA ARG A 159 -3.49 -18.23 5.87
C ARG A 159 -5.02 -18.19 5.95
N THR A 160 -5.60 -17.61 6.98
CA THR A 160 -7.05 -17.63 7.20
C THR A 160 -7.54 -16.26 7.68
N GLN A 161 -8.45 -15.64 6.94
CA GLN A 161 -9.09 -14.36 7.34
C GLN A 161 -10.23 -14.55 8.36
N ASN A 162 -10.54 -15.79 8.74
CA ASN A 162 -11.53 -16.09 9.78
C ASN A 162 -10.88 -15.97 11.16
N SER A 163 -10.49 -14.75 11.54
CA SER A 163 -9.81 -14.45 12.81
C SER A 163 -10.77 -14.55 14.00
N GLU A 164 -11.11 -15.76 14.41
CA GLU A 164 -11.95 -16.00 15.59
C GLU A 164 -11.10 -16.21 16.85
N THR A 165 -9.85 -16.65 16.70
CA THR A 165 -9.00 -17.00 17.83
C THR A 165 -7.97 -15.91 18.17
N LEU A 166 -7.62 -15.78 19.45
CA LEU A 166 -6.55 -14.90 19.90
C LEU A 166 -5.20 -15.22 19.22
N ALA A 167 -4.94 -16.50 18.93
CA ALA A 167 -3.72 -16.93 18.27
C ALA A 167 -3.60 -16.36 16.85
N GLU A 168 -4.67 -16.37 16.07
CA GLU A 168 -4.71 -15.78 14.73
C GLU A 168 -4.52 -14.25 14.77
N TRP A 169 -5.14 -13.58 15.74
CA TRP A 169 -4.93 -12.14 15.96
C TRP A 169 -3.47 -11.80 16.28
N LEU A 170 -2.83 -12.61 17.13
CA LEU A 170 -1.41 -12.43 17.45
C LEU A 170 -0.52 -12.70 16.24
N GLN A 171 -0.81 -13.73 15.44
CA GLN A 171 -0.08 -14.02 14.21
C GLN A 171 -0.21 -12.87 13.20
N PHE A 172 -1.41 -12.32 13.03
CA PHE A 172 -1.68 -11.18 12.16
C PHE A 172 -0.92 -9.92 12.63
N LEU A 173 -0.96 -9.63 13.94
CA LEU A 173 -0.23 -8.51 14.55
C LEU A 173 1.28 -8.65 14.36
N LEU A 174 1.84 -9.85 14.57
CA LEU A 174 3.26 -10.13 14.37
C LEU A 174 3.65 -9.95 12.91
N ALA A 175 2.85 -10.44 11.96
CA ALA A 175 3.11 -10.30 10.53
C ALA A 175 3.06 -8.83 10.08
N ALA A 176 2.08 -8.06 10.55
CA ALA A 176 1.97 -6.63 10.28
C ALA A 176 3.17 -5.85 10.88
N THR A 177 3.55 -6.16 12.12
CA THR A 177 4.69 -5.55 12.80
C THR A 177 6.00 -5.84 12.06
N ALA A 178 6.21 -7.10 11.65
CA ALA A 178 7.37 -7.51 10.87
C ALA A 178 7.44 -6.77 9.52
N SER A 179 6.31 -6.61 8.85
CA SER A 179 6.19 -5.88 7.59
C SER A 179 6.55 -4.40 7.75
N GLY A 180 6.01 -3.75 8.78
CA GLY A 180 6.36 -2.38 9.13
C GLY A 180 7.84 -2.22 9.48
N ALA A 181 8.44 -3.19 10.16
CA ALA A 181 9.87 -3.18 10.48
C ALA A 181 10.75 -3.33 9.23
N VAL A 182 10.41 -4.23 8.30
CA VAL A 182 11.11 -4.39 7.01
C VAL A 182 11.07 -3.10 6.20
N LEU A 183 9.90 -2.47 6.12
CA LEU A 183 9.72 -1.17 5.47
C LEU A 183 10.56 -0.08 6.13
N GLY A 184 10.47 0.03 7.46
CA GLY A 184 11.21 1.00 8.24
C GLY A 184 12.73 0.83 8.08
N ALA A 185 13.23 -0.42 8.09
CA ALA A 185 14.64 -0.73 7.93
C ALA A 185 15.17 -0.33 6.55
N GLY A 186 14.43 -0.64 5.47
CA GLY A 186 14.81 -0.23 4.12
C GLY A 186 14.90 1.29 3.97
N GLN A 187 13.87 2.00 4.46
CA GLN A 187 13.84 3.46 4.41
C GLN A 187 14.88 4.12 5.33
N TRP A 188 15.17 3.50 6.49
CA TRP A 188 16.22 3.95 7.40
C TRP A 188 17.60 4.01 6.75
N LEU A 189 17.95 3.05 5.88
CA LEU A 189 19.25 3.04 5.19
C LEU A 189 19.48 4.32 4.34
N LEU A 190 18.40 4.93 3.85
CA LEU A 190 18.44 6.21 3.14
C LEU A 190 18.43 7.40 4.10
N LEU A 191 17.58 7.37 5.13
CA LEU A 191 17.45 8.47 6.09
C LEU A 191 18.70 8.66 6.94
N ARG A 192 19.42 7.59 7.31
CA ARG A 192 20.60 7.65 8.19
C ARG A 192 21.74 8.52 7.67
N ARG A 193 21.77 8.80 6.36
CA ARG A 193 22.77 9.69 5.74
C ARG A 193 22.50 11.17 6.02
N ASN A 194 21.26 11.54 6.32
CA ASN A 194 20.85 12.93 6.43
C ASN A 194 20.26 13.28 7.81
N LEU A 195 19.75 12.30 8.57
CA LEU A 195 19.02 12.53 9.82
C LEU A 195 19.69 11.79 11.00
N LYS A 196 20.04 12.53 12.06
CA LYS A 196 20.69 11.98 13.27
C LYS A 196 19.82 10.95 13.99
N ARG A 197 18.50 11.17 14.01
CA ARG A 197 17.51 10.30 14.67
C ARG A 197 16.82 9.32 13.72
N ALA A 198 17.42 9.03 12.57
CA ALA A 198 16.81 8.13 11.57
C ALA A 198 16.44 6.75 12.15
N LEU A 199 17.17 6.23 13.15
CA LEU A 199 16.93 4.90 13.71
C LEU A 199 15.51 4.73 14.28
N TRP A 200 14.90 5.80 14.77
CA TRP A 200 13.53 5.79 15.28
C TRP A 200 12.46 5.58 14.20
N TRP A 201 12.84 5.68 12.92
CA TRP A 201 11.97 5.36 11.81
C TRP A 201 11.53 3.89 11.80
N ILE A 202 12.39 2.98 12.26
CA ILE A 202 12.10 1.54 12.30
C ILE A 202 10.98 1.23 13.31
N PRO A 203 11.11 1.54 14.62
CA PRO A 203 10.04 1.29 15.57
C PRO A 203 8.77 2.10 15.26
N GLY A 204 8.92 3.32 14.71
CA GLY A 204 7.77 4.10 14.26
C GLY A 204 6.99 3.43 13.14
N SER A 205 7.69 2.84 12.16
CA SER A 205 7.07 2.08 11.07
C SER A 205 6.42 0.79 11.55
N ALA A 206 7.12 0.03 12.39
CA ALA A 206 6.58 -1.18 13.00
C ALA A 206 5.29 -0.90 13.78
N LEU A 207 5.29 0.15 14.62
CA LEU A 207 4.13 0.57 15.40
C LEU A 207 2.98 1.05 14.51
N ALA A 208 3.27 1.83 13.47
CA ALA A 208 2.24 2.32 12.54
C ALA A 208 1.47 1.16 11.90
N TRP A 209 2.18 0.11 11.49
CA TRP A 209 1.57 -1.08 10.89
C TRP A 209 0.87 -1.96 11.93
N ALA A 210 1.49 -2.16 13.09
CA ALA A 210 0.90 -2.90 14.21
C ALA A 210 -0.44 -2.31 14.67
N LEU A 211 -0.62 -0.99 14.53
CA LEU A 211 -1.88 -0.31 14.83
C LEU A 211 -2.83 -0.29 13.63
N ALA A 212 -2.36 0.09 12.45
CA ALA A 212 -3.24 0.32 11.30
C ALA A 212 -4.04 -0.93 10.91
N VAL A 213 -3.42 -2.10 11.02
CA VAL A 213 -3.92 -3.36 10.49
C VAL A 213 -4.98 -4.02 11.42
N PRO A 214 -4.80 -4.12 12.74
CA PRO A 214 -5.89 -4.56 13.62
C PRO A 214 -7.04 -3.55 13.66
N LEU A 215 -6.73 -2.24 13.69
CA LEU A 215 -7.78 -1.22 13.70
C LEU A 215 -8.61 -1.26 12.41
N SER A 216 -8.04 -1.59 11.25
CA SER A 216 -8.83 -1.72 10.03
C SER A 216 -9.91 -2.79 10.09
N ASN A 217 -9.66 -3.87 10.84
CA ASN A 217 -10.64 -4.95 11.01
C ASN A 217 -11.72 -4.57 12.04
N LEU A 218 -11.39 -3.71 13.01
CA LEU A 218 -12.34 -3.23 14.01
C LEU A 218 -13.19 -2.06 13.51
N MET A 219 -12.69 -1.29 12.54
CA MET A 219 -13.29 -0.03 12.09
C MET A 219 -14.19 -0.06 10.83
N PRO A 220 -14.70 -1.19 10.28
CA PRO A 220 -15.79 -1.12 9.31
C PRO A 220 -16.96 -0.26 9.81
N LEU A 221 -17.21 -0.28 11.14
CA LEU A 221 -18.21 0.53 11.84
C LEU A 221 -18.01 2.06 11.74
N LEU A 222 -16.78 2.52 11.49
CA LEU A 222 -16.45 3.96 11.53
C LEU A 222 -16.14 4.54 10.14
N SER A 223 -16.24 3.73 9.07
CA SER A 223 -15.85 4.12 7.70
C SER A 223 -14.46 4.75 7.63
N PHE A 224 -13.59 4.43 8.60
CA PHE A 224 -12.30 5.10 8.76
C PHE A 224 -11.25 4.37 7.93
N PRO A 225 -10.56 5.04 7.00
CA PRO A 225 -9.73 4.30 6.07
C PRO A 225 -8.44 3.85 6.76
N PRO A 226 -8.08 2.56 6.69
CA PRO A 226 -6.93 1.96 7.39
C PRO A 226 -5.62 2.74 7.24
N GLY A 227 -5.41 3.26 6.02
CA GLY A 227 -4.21 4.00 5.67
C GLY A 227 -4.07 5.33 6.40
N ALA A 228 -5.17 5.94 6.86
CA ALA A 228 -5.11 7.20 7.60
C ALA A 228 -4.38 7.05 8.94
N ILE A 229 -4.57 5.94 9.65
CA ILE A 229 -3.89 5.66 10.93
C ILE A 229 -2.39 5.52 10.69
N GLY A 230 -2.00 4.67 9.72
CA GLY A 230 -0.60 4.51 9.35
C GLY A 230 0.04 5.82 8.91
N GLY A 231 -0.68 6.63 8.12
CA GLY A 231 -0.23 7.95 7.66
C GLY A 231 -0.05 8.96 8.79
N VAL A 232 -0.95 8.99 9.78
CA VAL A 232 -0.85 9.87 10.95
C VAL A 232 0.34 9.49 11.82
N VAL A 233 0.50 8.20 12.15
CA VAL A 233 1.63 7.73 12.97
C VAL A 233 2.95 8.01 12.26
N MET A 234 3.09 7.61 10.98
CA MET A 234 4.30 7.83 10.20
C MET A 234 4.61 9.31 9.98
N GLY A 235 3.59 10.13 9.73
CA GLY A 235 3.73 11.57 9.60
C GLY A 235 4.19 12.22 10.90
N GLY A 236 3.65 11.79 12.04
CA GLY A 236 4.07 12.23 13.37
C GLY A 236 5.53 11.89 13.68
N VAL A 237 5.93 10.64 13.43
CA VAL A 237 7.32 10.17 13.57
C VAL A 237 8.24 10.98 12.67
N LEU A 238 7.85 11.22 11.41
CA LEU A 238 8.67 12.00 10.47
C LEU A 238 8.85 13.44 10.95
N VAL A 239 7.77 14.11 11.38
CA VAL A 239 7.83 15.48 11.90
C VAL A 239 8.73 15.56 13.13
N TRP A 240 8.67 14.55 14.01
CA TRP A 240 9.51 14.49 15.19
C TRP A 240 11.01 14.31 14.84
N ILE A 241 11.34 13.39 13.93
CA ILE A 241 12.73 13.14 13.49
C ILE A 241 13.31 14.36 12.75
N LEU A 242 12.48 15.14 12.06
CA LEU A 242 12.91 16.33 11.30
C LEU A 242 13.15 17.58 12.16
N LYS A 243 12.83 17.57 13.46
CA LYS A 243 13.05 18.72 14.34
C LYS A 243 14.49 18.85 14.85
N ASP A 244 15.34 17.87 14.62
CA ASP A 244 16.77 17.85 15.02
C ASP A 244 17.72 18.02 13.84
#